data_AF-A0A0F9FCC7-F1
#
_entry.id   AF-A0A0F9FCC7-F1
#
_cell.length_a   1.000
_cell.length_b   1.000
_cell.length_c   1.000
_cell.angle_alpha   90.00
_cell.angle_beta   90.00
_cell.angle_gamma   90.00
#
_symmetry.space_group_name_H-M   'P 1'
#
loop_
_entity.id
_entity.type
_entity.pdbx_description
1 polymer ?
#
loop_
_entity_poly.entity_id
_entity_poly.type
_entity_poly.pdbx_seq_one_letter_code
_entity_poly.pdbx_strand_id
1 'polypeptide(L)'
;GIELGRSFVSPKYWGRRSLDYLWYGIGAYLKRYPEIRYLFGPVSLSNTYPEFAKSVIVSFYQQYFKDEDGLAKARVPFVANEELMSQVDNTFTRQDIDADFIAMREQLAHMNVTVPTLYKQYADVCEHGGVRFIDFNIDADFGHCIDGLVMVDMTKLKPAKRKRYLGE
;
A
#
# COMPACT_ATOMS: atom_id res chain seq x y z
N GLY A 1 -3.72 14.29 11.76
CA GLY A 1 -4.12 13.25 10.79
C GLY A 1 -5.09 12.30 11.45
N ILE A 2 -5.63 11.35 10.71
CA ILE A 2 -6.48 10.26 11.23
C ILE A 2 -5.84 8.91 10.93
N GLU A 3 -5.87 8.02 11.91
CA GLU A 3 -5.42 6.65 11.75
C GLU A 3 -6.56 5.79 11.18
N LEU A 4 -6.26 5.06 10.10
CA LEU A 4 -7.15 4.09 9.47
C LEU A 4 -6.63 2.69 9.78
N GLY A 5 -7.47 1.86 10.39
CA GLY A 5 -7.10 0.48 10.71
C GLY A 5 -8.32 -0.43 10.72
N ARG A 6 -8.06 -1.74 10.73
CA ARG A 6 -9.08 -2.79 10.87
C ARG A 6 -10.20 -2.70 9.81
N SER A 7 -9.87 -2.23 8.62
CA SER A 7 -10.77 -2.24 7.48
C SER A 7 -11.21 -3.67 7.19
N PHE A 8 -12.52 -3.90 7.16
CA PHE A 8 -13.10 -5.21 6.93
C PHE A 8 -14.22 -5.12 5.89
N VAL A 9 -14.25 -6.10 4.98
CA VAL A 9 -15.36 -6.30 4.04
C VAL A 9 -15.87 -7.71 4.26
N SER A 10 -17.18 -7.84 4.50
CA SER A 10 -17.82 -9.15 4.61
C SER A 10 -17.59 -9.97 3.32
N PRO A 11 -17.27 -11.28 3.41
CA PRO A 11 -16.97 -12.13 2.25
C PRO A 11 -18.01 -12.08 1.12
N LYS A 12 -19.30 -11.93 1.48
CA LYS A 12 -20.41 -11.77 0.52
C LYS A 12 -20.23 -10.60 -0.44
N TYR A 13 -19.43 -9.61 -0.06
CA TYR A 13 -19.19 -8.38 -0.82
C TYR A 13 -17.76 -8.25 -1.34
N TRP A 14 -16.93 -9.30 -1.27
CA TRP A 14 -15.63 -9.30 -1.93
C TRP A 14 -15.77 -9.17 -3.45
N GLY A 15 -14.84 -8.46 -4.07
CA GLY A 15 -14.87 -8.13 -5.51
C GLY A 15 -15.96 -7.14 -5.92
N ARG A 16 -16.77 -6.63 -4.97
CA ARG A 16 -17.76 -5.58 -5.22
C ARG A 16 -17.20 -4.19 -4.91
N ARG A 17 -18.08 -3.18 -4.94
CA ARG A 17 -17.73 -1.78 -4.69
C ARG A 17 -17.54 -1.42 -3.20
N SER A 18 -17.38 -2.38 -2.29
CA SER A 18 -17.34 -2.12 -0.85
C SER A 18 -16.18 -1.23 -0.43
N LEU A 19 -14.99 -1.44 -0.99
CA LEU A 19 -13.84 -0.57 -0.71
C LEU A 19 -14.08 0.87 -1.22
N ASP A 20 -14.74 1.02 -2.38
CA ASP A 20 -15.13 2.33 -2.90
C ASP A 20 -16.13 3.02 -1.95
N TYR A 21 -17.08 2.28 -1.36
CA TYR A 21 -17.97 2.82 -0.33
C TYR A 21 -17.27 3.20 0.98
N LEU A 22 -16.23 2.47 1.40
CA LEU A 22 -15.41 2.90 2.53
C LEU A 22 -14.75 4.25 2.25
N TRP A 23 -14.22 4.45 1.04
CA TRP A 23 -13.68 5.75 0.63
C TRP A 23 -14.74 6.87 0.58
N TYR A 24 -15.99 6.57 0.21
CA TYR A 24 -17.09 7.53 0.37
C TYR A 24 -17.35 7.91 1.83
N GLY A 25 -17.32 6.93 2.74
CA GLY A 25 -17.47 7.18 4.18
C GLY A 25 -16.33 8.05 4.74
N ILE A 26 -15.08 7.72 4.38
CA ILE A 26 -13.90 8.53 4.73
C ILE A 26 -14.05 9.94 4.15
N GLY A 27 -14.44 10.06 2.88
CA GLY A 27 -14.65 11.35 2.22
C GLY A 27 -15.69 12.21 2.93
N ALA A 28 -16.83 11.63 3.31
CA ALA A 28 -17.87 12.32 4.08
C ALA A 28 -17.34 12.83 5.44
N TYR A 29 -16.49 12.04 6.11
CA TYR A 29 -15.83 12.46 7.34
C TYR A 29 -14.86 13.63 7.10
N LEU A 30 -14.01 13.54 6.07
CA LEU A 30 -13.02 14.58 5.74
C LEU A 30 -13.68 15.90 5.32
N LYS A 31 -14.83 15.85 4.63
CA LYS A 31 -15.61 17.06 4.33
C LYS A 31 -16.07 17.80 5.58
N ARG A 32 -16.34 17.06 6.67
CA ARG A 32 -16.74 17.65 7.96
C ARG A 32 -15.55 18.22 8.73
N TYR A 33 -14.36 17.69 8.49
CA TYR A 33 -13.11 18.04 9.18
C TYR A 33 -12.00 18.39 8.17
N PRO A 34 -12.12 19.53 7.46
CA PRO A 34 -11.21 19.90 6.37
C PRO A 34 -9.76 20.17 6.81
N GLU A 35 -9.51 20.36 8.10
CA GLU A 35 -8.18 20.47 8.68
C GLU A 35 -7.37 19.16 8.66
N ILE A 36 -8.04 18.02 8.42
CA ILE A 36 -7.38 16.72 8.35
C ILE A 36 -6.65 16.56 7.03
N ARG A 37 -5.33 16.74 7.09
CA ARG A 37 -4.44 16.55 5.94
C ARG A 37 -3.99 15.12 5.69
N TYR A 38 -3.73 14.34 6.75
CA TYR A 38 -3.09 13.03 6.62
C TYR A 38 -4.00 11.90 7.05
N LEU A 39 -4.09 10.86 6.22
CA LEU A 39 -4.59 9.54 6.58
C LEU A 39 -3.40 8.61 6.72
N PHE A 40 -3.33 7.78 7.74
CA PHE A 40 -2.23 6.82 7.88
C PHE A 40 -2.69 5.55 8.58
N GLY A 41 -1.94 4.47 8.43
CA GLY A 41 -2.21 3.22 9.15
C GLY A 41 -1.59 2.02 8.48
N PRO A 42 -1.65 0.85 9.12
CA PRO A 42 -1.07 -0.36 8.57
C PRO A 42 -1.93 -0.90 7.42
N VAL A 43 -1.26 -1.37 6.36
CA VAL A 43 -1.85 -2.22 5.33
C VAL A 43 -1.14 -3.56 5.33
N SER A 44 -1.88 -4.62 5.65
CA SER A 44 -1.30 -5.96 5.82
C SER A 44 -1.15 -6.69 4.48
N LEU A 45 0.01 -7.31 4.30
CA LEU A 45 0.34 -8.30 3.28
C LEU A 45 0.36 -9.68 3.94
N SER A 46 -0.58 -10.54 3.55
CA SER A 46 -0.77 -11.87 4.14
C SER A 46 0.50 -12.71 4.10
N ASN A 47 0.80 -13.41 5.20
CA ASN A 47 1.92 -14.34 5.27
C ASN A 47 1.72 -15.59 4.38
N THR A 48 0.52 -15.78 3.82
CA THR A 48 0.24 -16.84 2.84
C THR A 48 0.91 -16.61 1.48
N TYR A 49 1.43 -15.39 1.22
CA TYR A 49 2.18 -15.11 0.01
C TYR A 49 3.54 -15.83 0.04
N PRO A 50 4.00 -16.39 -1.10
CA PRO A 50 5.36 -16.91 -1.22
C PRO A 50 6.40 -15.85 -0.81
N GLU A 51 7.52 -16.29 -0.25
CA GLU A 51 8.54 -15.36 0.26
C GLU A 51 9.07 -14.42 -0.82
N PHE A 52 9.35 -14.94 -2.02
CA PHE A 52 9.74 -14.11 -3.16
C PHE A 52 8.67 -13.09 -3.55
N ALA A 53 7.39 -13.47 -3.55
CA ALA A 53 6.29 -12.53 -3.80
C ALA A 53 6.24 -11.40 -2.77
N LYS A 54 6.44 -11.71 -1.49
CA LYS A 54 6.53 -10.72 -0.41
C LYS A 54 7.70 -9.76 -0.65
N SER A 55 8.88 -10.29 -0.98
CA SER A 55 10.08 -9.50 -1.23
C SER A 55 9.94 -8.59 -2.45
N VAL A 56 9.39 -9.07 -3.57
CA VAL A 56 9.15 -8.26 -4.77
C VAL A 56 8.16 -7.13 -4.47
N ILE A 57 7.06 -7.41 -3.77
CA ILE A 57 6.07 -6.38 -3.38
C ILE A 57 6.71 -5.35 -2.47
N VAL A 58 7.31 -5.76 -1.35
CA VAL A 58 7.90 -4.84 -0.38
C VAL A 58 8.97 -3.97 -1.05
N SER A 59 9.85 -4.58 -1.85
CA SER A 59 10.92 -3.89 -2.58
C SER A 59 10.41 -2.86 -3.59
N PHE A 60 9.31 -3.15 -4.31
CA PHE A 60 8.68 -2.19 -5.22
C PHE A 60 8.17 -0.96 -4.46
N TYR A 61 7.42 -1.19 -3.37
CA TYR A 61 6.81 -0.11 -2.61
C TYR A 61 7.84 0.69 -1.79
N GLN A 62 8.91 0.06 -1.29
CA GLN A 62 10.04 0.76 -0.69
C GLN A 62 10.76 1.64 -1.72
N GLN A 63 10.93 1.19 -2.97
CA GLN A 63 11.62 2.00 -3.98
C GLN A 63 10.79 3.21 -4.41
N TYR A 64 9.53 2.99 -4.78
CA TYR A 64 8.72 4.01 -5.46
C TYR A 64 7.83 4.83 -4.53
N PHE A 65 7.63 4.38 -3.29
CA PHE A 65 6.80 5.06 -2.31
C PHE A 65 7.54 5.24 -0.97
N LYS A 66 8.89 5.24 -0.94
CA LYS A 66 9.63 5.47 0.30
C LYS A 66 9.23 6.77 0.99
N ASP A 67 9.30 6.72 2.31
CA ASP A 67 9.30 7.92 3.14
C ASP A 67 10.71 8.52 3.19
N GLU A 68 10.87 9.70 2.58
CA GLU A 68 12.14 10.44 2.59
C GLU A 68 12.41 11.12 3.94
N ASP A 69 11.37 11.33 4.75
CA ASP A 69 11.46 12.07 6.02
C ASP A 69 11.78 11.16 7.22
N GLY A 70 11.76 9.83 7.05
CA GLY A 70 12.08 8.87 8.10
C GLY A 70 11.18 8.96 9.33
N LEU A 71 9.88 9.17 9.13
CA LEU A 71 8.86 9.46 10.14
C LEU A 71 8.68 8.33 11.16
N ALA A 72 8.92 7.09 10.78
CA ALA A 72 8.88 5.94 11.67
C ALA A 72 9.82 4.83 11.17
N LYS A 73 10.08 3.86 12.06
CA LYS A 73 10.82 2.63 11.75
C LYS A 73 10.08 1.42 12.29
N ALA A 74 10.10 0.33 11.54
CA ALA A 74 9.57 -0.96 11.97
C ALA A 74 10.31 -1.45 13.21
N ARG A 75 9.57 -2.05 14.14
CA ARG A 75 10.16 -2.66 15.35
C ARG A 75 10.78 -4.01 15.02
N VAL A 76 10.12 -4.76 14.16
CA VAL A 76 10.58 -6.03 13.60
C VAL A 76 10.53 -5.88 12.08
N PRO A 77 11.60 -5.32 11.46
CA PRO A 77 11.59 -5.06 10.02
C PRO A 77 11.48 -6.35 9.22
N PHE A 78 10.74 -6.32 8.11
CA PHE A 78 10.81 -7.39 7.13
C PHE A 78 12.16 -7.33 6.41
N VAL A 79 12.94 -8.40 6.51
CA VAL A 79 14.24 -8.54 5.86
C VAL A 79 14.23 -9.83 5.03
N ALA A 80 14.33 -9.70 3.72
CA ALA A 80 14.56 -10.84 2.84
C ALA A 80 16.04 -11.22 2.87
N ASN A 81 16.34 -12.51 2.68
CA ASN A 81 17.73 -12.97 2.59
C ASN A 81 18.43 -12.46 1.30
N GLU A 82 19.76 -12.50 1.29
CA GLU A 82 20.59 -11.95 0.21
C GLU A 82 20.32 -12.60 -1.16
N GLU A 83 20.06 -13.90 -1.17
CA GLU A 83 19.76 -14.63 -2.41
C GLU A 83 18.45 -14.17 -3.03
N LEU A 84 17.38 -14.06 -2.22
CA LEU A 84 16.10 -13.52 -2.66
C LEU A 84 16.25 -12.07 -3.12
N MET A 85 16.99 -11.24 -2.39
CA MET A 85 17.19 -9.84 -2.78
C MET A 85 17.91 -9.73 -4.12
N SER A 86 18.89 -10.60 -4.39
CA SER A 86 19.55 -10.66 -5.70
C SER A 86 18.55 -10.99 -6.83
N GLN A 87 17.61 -11.90 -6.59
CA GLN A 87 16.55 -12.21 -7.56
C GLN A 87 15.56 -11.04 -7.74
N VAL A 88 15.22 -10.34 -6.65
CA VAL A 88 14.36 -9.16 -6.68
C VAL A 88 15.01 -8.04 -7.48
N ASP A 89 16.31 -7.79 -7.30
CA ASP A 89 17.02 -6.75 -8.04
C ASP A 89 17.13 -7.07 -9.53
N ASN A 90 17.23 -8.35 -9.91
CA ASN A 90 17.15 -8.77 -11.31
C ASN A 90 15.74 -8.61 -11.93
N THR A 91 14.70 -8.41 -11.12
CA THR A 91 13.33 -8.19 -11.59
C THR A 91 13.10 -6.74 -12.03
N PHE A 92 13.84 -5.78 -11.46
CA PHE A 92 13.53 -4.35 -11.58
C PHE A 92 14.63 -3.56 -12.26
N THR A 93 14.24 -2.63 -13.12
CA THR A 93 15.14 -1.63 -13.70
C THR A 93 15.42 -0.49 -12.73
N ARG A 94 14.49 -0.23 -11.79
CA ARG A 94 14.50 0.88 -10.82
C ARG A 94 14.45 2.27 -11.47
N GLN A 95 14.05 2.35 -12.74
CA GLN A 95 14.05 3.59 -13.53
C GLN A 95 12.65 4.05 -13.92
N ASP A 96 11.71 3.12 -14.09
CA ASP A 96 10.36 3.39 -14.55
C ASP A 96 9.36 2.60 -13.68
N ILE A 97 8.51 3.35 -12.97
CA ILE A 97 7.52 2.79 -12.06
C ILE A 97 6.49 1.91 -12.78
N ASP A 98 6.11 2.25 -14.00
CA ASP A 98 5.10 1.51 -14.77
C ASP A 98 5.70 0.22 -15.32
N ALA A 99 6.92 0.28 -15.86
CA ALA A 99 7.65 -0.90 -16.32
C ALA A 99 7.93 -1.88 -15.17
N ASP A 100 8.43 -1.38 -14.04
CA ASP A 100 8.70 -2.21 -12.86
C ASP A 100 7.39 -2.74 -12.24
N PHE A 101 6.29 -1.99 -12.30
CA PHE A 101 4.99 -2.51 -11.85
C PHE A 101 4.50 -3.67 -12.72
N ILE A 102 4.70 -3.60 -14.04
CA ILE A 102 4.41 -4.70 -14.96
C ILE A 102 5.27 -5.92 -14.62
N ALA A 103 6.58 -5.74 -14.46
CA ALA A 103 7.51 -6.81 -14.10
C ALA A 103 7.14 -7.47 -12.76
N MET A 104 6.84 -6.68 -11.72
CA MET A 104 6.33 -7.21 -10.45
C MET A 104 5.07 -8.04 -10.66
N ARG A 105 4.10 -7.53 -11.42
CA ARG A 105 2.83 -8.24 -11.66
C ARG A 105 3.05 -9.56 -12.38
N GLU A 106 3.98 -9.62 -13.34
CA GLU A 106 4.34 -10.85 -14.05
C GLU A 106 4.97 -11.88 -13.10
N GLN A 107 5.91 -11.48 -12.25
CA GLN A 107 6.47 -12.37 -11.21
C GLN A 107 5.39 -12.92 -10.28
N LEU A 108 4.47 -12.07 -9.81
CA LEU A 108 3.36 -12.49 -8.96
C LEU A 108 2.45 -13.49 -9.66
N ALA A 109 2.17 -13.29 -10.95
CA ALA A 109 1.35 -14.20 -11.75
C ALA A 109 1.98 -15.59 -11.88
N HIS A 110 3.31 -15.69 -12.06
CA HIS A 110 4.03 -16.98 -12.05
C HIS A 110 3.87 -17.76 -10.73
N MET A 111 3.61 -17.04 -9.64
CA MET A 111 3.38 -17.61 -8.31
C MET A 111 1.88 -17.75 -7.96
N ASN A 112 0.97 -17.58 -8.92
CA ASN A 112 -0.49 -17.61 -8.72
C ASN A 112 -1.00 -16.64 -7.65
N VAL A 113 -0.29 -15.53 -7.42
CA VAL A 113 -0.69 -14.45 -6.51
C VAL A 113 -0.82 -13.14 -7.29
N THR A 114 -1.42 -12.13 -6.67
CA THR A 114 -1.59 -10.80 -7.28
C THR A 114 -1.17 -9.71 -6.32
N VAL A 115 -0.85 -8.52 -6.83
CA VAL A 115 -0.61 -7.35 -5.97
C VAL A 115 -1.88 -7.10 -5.13
N PRO A 116 -1.77 -7.00 -3.79
CA PRO A 116 -2.91 -6.79 -2.92
C PRO A 116 -3.73 -5.57 -3.32
N THR A 117 -5.06 -5.68 -3.22
CA THR A 117 -5.97 -4.63 -3.68
C THR A 117 -5.74 -3.30 -2.96
N LEU A 118 -5.52 -3.32 -1.64
CA LEU A 118 -5.29 -2.09 -0.87
C LEU A 118 -3.98 -1.40 -1.26
N TYR A 119 -2.91 -2.16 -1.50
CA TYR A 119 -1.64 -1.63 -1.98
C TYR A 119 -1.79 -0.88 -3.31
N LYS A 120 -2.53 -1.46 -4.28
CA LYS A 120 -2.89 -0.79 -5.53
C LYS A 120 -3.73 0.47 -5.31
N GLN A 121 -4.71 0.40 -4.42
CA GLN A 121 -5.60 1.54 -4.15
C GLN A 121 -4.86 2.71 -3.53
N TYR A 122 -3.99 2.46 -2.54
CA TYR A 122 -3.17 3.50 -1.94
C TYR A 122 -2.22 4.10 -2.97
N ALA A 123 -1.52 3.30 -3.78
CA ALA A 123 -0.65 3.80 -4.84
C ALA A 123 -1.36 4.72 -5.85
N ASP A 124 -2.64 4.44 -6.14
CA ASP A 124 -3.41 5.18 -7.15
C ASP A 124 -4.17 6.41 -6.61
N VAL A 125 -4.29 6.58 -5.29
CA VAL A 125 -5.20 7.59 -4.73
C VAL A 125 -4.69 9.02 -4.88
N CYS A 126 -3.36 9.21 -4.83
CA CYS A 126 -2.71 10.51 -4.90
C CYS A 126 -1.82 10.66 -6.13
N GLU A 127 -1.49 11.91 -6.44
CA GLU A 127 -0.38 12.26 -7.32
C GLU A 127 0.96 11.82 -6.71
N HIS A 128 2.03 11.86 -7.52
CA HIS A 128 3.36 11.41 -7.12
C HIS A 128 3.83 12.09 -5.81
N GLY A 129 4.34 11.27 -4.88
CA GLY A 129 4.77 11.71 -3.55
C GLY A 129 3.63 12.15 -2.62
N GLY A 130 2.37 11.83 -2.94
CA GLY A 130 1.21 12.00 -2.06
C GLY A 130 0.85 10.76 -1.26
N VAL A 131 1.47 9.62 -1.56
CA VAL A 131 1.40 8.38 -0.79
C VAL A 131 2.83 7.96 -0.47
N ARG A 132 3.04 7.48 0.74
CA ARG A 132 4.31 6.88 1.16
C ARG A 132 4.07 5.65 2.00
N PHE A 133 4.89 4.62 1.79
CA PHE A 133 5.01 3.45 2.64
C PHE A 133 6.25 3.69 3.51
N ILE A 134 6.01 4.01 4.78
CA ILE A 134 7.03 4.48 5.72
C ILE A 134 7.99 3.36 6.07
N ASP A 135 7.47 2.21 6.49
CA ASP A 135 8.28 1.03 6.74
C ASP A 135 7.40 -0.24 6.73
N PHE A 136 8.03 -1.41 6.74
CA PHE A 136 7.40 -2.72 6.68
C PHE A 136 7.77 -3.55 7.90
N ASN A 137 6.78 -3.84 8.74
CA ASN A 137 6.94 -4.56 10.00
C ASN A 137 6.35 -5.97 9.92
N ILE A 138 7.00 -6.97 10.52
CA ILE A 138 6.40 -8.29 10.74
C ILE A 138 5.54 -8.24 12.00
N ASP A 139 4.25 -8.50 11.87
CA ASP A 139 3.32 -8.56 13.00
C ASP A 139 3.08 -10.02 13.43
N ALA A 140 3.72 -10.42 14.53
CA ALA A 140 3.56 -11.76 15.11
C ALA A 140 2.18 -11.97 15.76
N ASP A 141 1.53 -10.90 16.23
CA ASP A 141 0.21 -10.96 16.86
C ASP A 141 -0.91 -11.04 15.80
N PHE A 142 -0.59 -10.77 14.54
CA PHE A 142 -1.49 -10.85 13.40
C PHE A 142 -1.02 -11.84 12.32
N GLY A 143 -0.71 -13.07 12.73
CA GLY A 143 -0.45 -14.18 11.80
C GLY A 143 0.86 -14.06 11.02
N HIS A 144 1.85 -13.35 11.58
CA HIS A 144 3.15 -13.09 10.95
C HIS A 144 3.04 -12.40 9.59
N CYS A 145 1.99 -11.60 9.37
CA CYS A 145 1.87 -10.80 8.15
C CYS A 145 2.90 -9.67 8.13
N ILE A 146 3.08 -9.07 6.96
CA ILE A 146 3.88 -7.85 6.82
C ILE A 146 2.92 -6.66 6.81
N ASP A 147 3.05 -5.76 7.77
CA ASP A 147 2.33 -4.49 7.77
C ASP A 147 3.19 -3.40 7.15
N GLY A 148 2.74 -2.89 6.01
CA GLY A 148 3.26 -1.64 5.46
C GLY A 148 2.56 -0.47 6.13
N LEU A 149 3.30 0.38 6.86
CA LEU A 149 2.75 1.62 7.40
C LEU A 149 2.59 2.63 6.26
N VAL A 150 1.36 2.84 5.79
CA VAL A 150 1.08 3.79 4.69
C VAL A 150 0.62 5.13 5.25
N MET A 151 1.02 6.21 4.60
CA MET A 151 0.53 7.56 4.83
C MET A 151 0.11 8.22 3.51
N VAL A 152 -1.04 8.89 3.53
CA VAL A 152 -1.67 9.56 2.40
C VAL A 152 -1.83 11.04 2.74
N ASP A 153 -1.32 11.91 1.87
CA ASP A 153 -1.48 13.36 1.94
C ASP A 153 -2.67 13.82 1.11
N MET A 154 -3.74 14.25 1.78
CA MET A 154 -4.99 14.70 1.16
C MET A 154 -4.84 15.95 0.30
N THR A 155 -3.74 16.70 0.43
CA THR A 155 -3.46 17.84 -0.47
C THR A 155 -3.08 17.39 -1.87
N LYS A 156 -2.53 16.17 -2.01
CA LYS A 156 -2.08 15.58 -3.27
C LYS A 156 -3.06 14.57 -3.86
N LEU A 157 -4.30 14.56 -3.37
CA LEU A 157 -5.35 13.68 -3.89
C LEU A 157 -5.60 13.98 -5.38
N LYS A 158 -5.59 12.94 -6.24
CA LYS A 158 -5.84 13.14 -7.68
C LYS A 158 -7.19 13.84 -7.90
N PRO A 159 -7.32 14.78 -8.86
CA PRO A 159 -8.56 15.52 -9.07
C PRO A 159 -9.81 14.64 -9.23
N ALA A 160 -9.70 13.52 -9.96
CA ALA A 160 -10.80 12.58 -10.13
C ALA A 160 -11.24 11.92 -8.81
N LYS A 161 -10.29 11.61 -7.91
CA LYS A 161 -10.56 11.02 -6.59
C LYS A 161 -11.14 12.08 -5.65
N ARG A 162 -10.65 13.32 -5.71
CA ARG A 162 -11.21 14.48 -4.99
C ARG A 162 -12.66 14.71 -5.35
N LYS A 163 -12.97 14.82 -6.64
CA LYS A 163 -14.35 14.96 -7.12
C LYS A 163 -15.24 13.80 -6.70
N ARG A 164 -14.71 12.59 -6.76
CA ARG A 164 -15.46 11.38 -6.41
C ARG A 164 -15.81 11.29 -4.92
N TYR A 165 -14.85 11.53 -4.03
CA TYR A 165 -15.00 11.26 -2.60
C TYR A 165 -15.32 12.51 -1.77
N LEU A 166 -14.85 13.68 -2.20
CA LEU A 166 -15.10 14.97 -1.52
C LEU A 166 -16.16 15.82 -2.25
N GLY A 167 -16.48 15.51 -3.50
CA GLY A 167 -17.49 16.26 -4.28
C GLY A 167 -17.01 17.62 -4.78
N GLU A 168 -15.68 17.81 -4.87
CA GLU A 168 -14.99 19.04 -5.29
C GLU A 168 -14.17 18.79 -6.56
#